data_AF-A0A923XA25-F1
#
_entry.id   AF-A0A923XA25-F1
#
_cell.length_a   1.000
_cell.length_b   1.000
_cell.length_c   1.000
_cell.angle_alpha   90.00
_cell.angle_beta   90.00
_cell.angle_gamma   90.00
#
_symmetry.space_group_name_H-M   'P 1'
#
loop_
_entity.id
_entity.type
_entity.pdbx_description
1 polymer ?
#
loop_
_entity_poly.entity_id
_entity_poly.type
_entity_poly.pdbx_seq_one_letter_code
_entity_poly.pdbx_strand_id
1 'polypeptide(L)'
;MFHNLKSTTIRLSKSLNFAVLVAVTLIISSCVIVPRSPEGPRPLTEREVLYEKGNALLMAHEYAKAEVLFLSLTGQHMQKPDAPYDMSLWNLSTIYDKNGFAERSILILLPLLDSEYVSQFKIKAALMKNYFLLGNSTEALKYKKMLDAENPKMTVAANALYYDLVETLDLNYDHLLLEELQYVGEIQKYLIFVMEQNESKKNEKVTELLTSIYDAAYAMLAKDSVNPEFKKKIAISLLNNLRRFELLKLNDLNINQKTVSKFTLYADKKQKQITDWLHQ
;
A
#
# COMPACT_ATOMS: atom_id res chain seq x y z
N MET A 1 -48.25 27.08 29.57
CA MET A 1 -47.74 28.18 30.41
C MET A 1 -46.80 29.00 29.55
N PHE A 2 -47.25 30.07 28.89
CA PHE A 2 -47.62 31.41 29.39
C PHE A 2 -46.42 32.31 29.76
N HIS A 3 -46.26 33.34 28.92
CA HIS A 3 -45.58 34.64 29.07
C HIS A 3 -44.12 34.70 29.56
N ASN A 4 -43.21 35.27 28.75
CA ASN A 4 -43.01 36.71 28.47
C ASN A 4 -42.73 37.57 29.71
N LEU A 5 -41.56 38.21 29.73
CA LEU A 5 -41.45 39.62 30.09
C LEU A 5 -40.24 40.27 29.39
N LYS A 6 -40.37 41.57 29.14
CA LYS A 6 -39.49 42.40 28.29
C LYS A 6 -38.42 43.13 29.11
N SER A 7 -37.51 43.76 28.36
CA SER A 7 -36.89 45.08 28.64
C SER A 7 -35.48 45.04 29.26
N THR A 8 -34.38 45.22 28.52
CA THR A 8 -33.81 46.44 27.87
C THR A 8 -32.94 47.30 28.80
N THR A 9 -31.79 47.77 28.25
CA THR A 9 -30.81 48.79 28.73
C THR A 9 -29.59 48.29 29.52
N ILE A 10 -28.36 48.84 29.39
CA ILE A 10 -27.69 49.66 28.33
C ILE A 10 -26.16 49.44 28.42
N ARG A 11 -25.43 49.72 27.33
CA ARG A 11 -23.96 49.79 27.10
C ARG A 11 -23.00 49.97 28.30
N LEU A 12 -21.81 49.33 28.17
CA LEU A 12 -20.41 49.84 28.26
C LEU A 12 -19.50 48.69 28.77
N SER A 13 -18.23 48.49 28.43
CA SER A 13 -17.28 48.87 27.37
C SER A 13 -15.90 48.30 27.78
N LYS A 14 -14.93 48.24 26.87
CA LYS A 14 -13.48 48.02 27.10
C LYS A 14 -12.97 46.60 27.44
N SER A 15 -12.27 46.06 26.44
CA SER A 15 -10.96 45.39 26.51
C SER A 15 -10.11 45.56 27.80
N LEU A 16 -9.43 44.49 28.24
CA LEU A 16 -7.96 44.33 28.10
C LEU A 16 -7.47 42.93 28.52
N ASN A 17 -6.31 42.52 28.00
CA ASN A 17 -5.49 41.44 28.58
C ASN A 17 -4.80 41.91 29.88
N PHE A 18 -4.60 41.04 30.88
CA PHE A 18 -3.25 40.55 31.27
C PHE A 18 -3.29 39.53 32.44
N ALA A 19 -2.16 38.87 32.68
CA ALA A 19 -2.00 37.72 33.57
C ALA A 19 -1.72 38.05 35.05
N VAL A 20 -2.00 37.06 35.94
CA VAL A 20 -1.43 36.88 37.29
C VAL A 20 -1.46 35.37 37.62
N LEU A 21 -0.66 34.74 38.50
CA LEU A 21 0.79 34.69 38.81
C LEU A 21 0.96 33.76 40.04
N VAL A 22 2.09 33.04 40.20
CA VAL A 22 2.48 32.22 41.40
C VAL A 22 1.50 31.02 41.71
N ALA A 23 1.80 29.92 42.41
CA ALA A 23 2.92 29.40 43.21
C ALA A 23 2.80 27.82 43.26
N VAL A 24 3.73 26.98 43.74
CA VAL A 24 5.12 27.12 44.23
C VAL A 24 5.87 25.74 44.17
N THR A 25 7.19 25.75 44.42
CA THR A 25 8.20 24.67 44.61
C THR A 25 7.81 23.18 44.83
N LEU A 26 8.71 22.25 44.43
CA LEU A 26 9.29 21.23 45.35
C LEU A 26 10.60 20.58 44.80
N ILE A 27 11.68 20.79 45.54
CA ILE A 27 12.87 19.93 45.82
C ILE A 27 13.63 19.18 44.69
N ILE A 28 14.88 19.66 44.55
CA ILE A 28 16.14 19.02 44.14
C ILE A 28 16.19 17.47 44.24
N SER A 29 16.54 16.81 43.13
CA SER A 29 17.39 15.60 43.16
C SER A 29 18.30 15.58 41.94
N SER A 30 19.56 15.23 42.16
CA SER A 30 20.64 15.38 41.18
C SER A 30 20.70 14.24 40.16
N CYS A 31 20.29 14.53 38.92
CA CYS A 31 20.80 13.86 37.72
C CYS A 31 21.29 14.93 36.75
N VAL A 32 22.53 14.83 36.28
CA VAL A 32 23.04 15.64 35.17
C VAL A 32 22.41 15.11 33.88
N ILE A 33 21.17 15.53 33.62
CA ILE A 33 20.60 15.47 32.29
C ILE A 33 21.25 16.63 31.53
N VAL A 34 22.27 16.31 30.73
CA VAL A 34 22.72 17.22 29.67
C VAL A 34 21.49 17.47 28.80
N PRO A 35 20.97 18.71 28.72
CA PRO A 35 19.88 18.98 27.79
C PRO A 35 20.47 18.83 26.40
N ARG A 36 20.15 17.72 25.72
CA ARG A 36 20.24 17.70 24.26
C ARG A 36 19.42 18.90 23.81
N SER A 37 20.08 19.90 23.23
CA SER A 37 19.37 20.91 22.46
C SER A 37 18.48 20.16 21.46
N PRO A 38 17.27 20.65 21.16
CA PRO A 38 16.55 20.14 20.00
C PRO A 38 17.48 20.35 18.80
N GLU A 39 18.00 19.25 18.24
CA GLU A 39 18.82 19.31 17.05
C GLU A 39 17.94 19.95 15.96
N GLY A 40 18.31 21.16 15.55
CA GLY A 40 17.69 21.80 14.39
C GLY A 40 17.80 20.85 13.19
N PRO A 41 16.85 20.89 12.24
CA PRO A 41 16.84 19.96 11.13
C PRO A 41 18.21 19.93 10.45
N ARG A 42 18.86 18.76 10.45
CA ARG A 42 20.18 18.62 9.82
C ARG A 42 20.05 19.01 8.34
N PRO A 43 21.01 19.76 7.77
CA PRO A 43 21.00 20.01 6.34
C PRO A 43 21.03 18.67 5.60
N LEU A 44 20.18 18.53 4.60
CA LEU A 44 20.21 17.38 3.70
C LEU A 44 21.51 17.39 2.90
N THR A 45 22.10 16.22 2.71
CA THR A 45 23.20 16.03 1.76
C THR A 45 22.70 16.23 0.34
N GLU A 46 23.60 16.56 -0.60
CA GLU A 46 23.25 16.69 -2.02
C GLU A 46 22.58 15.42 -2.58
N ARG A 47 23.02 14.24 -2.11
CA ARG A 47 22.45 12.94 -2.44
C ARG A 47 21.00 12.79 -1.96
N GLU A 48 20.69 13.22 -0.74
CA GLU A 48 19.32 13.25 -0.21
C GLU A 48 18.45 14.28 -0.94
N VAL A 49 18.99 15.45 -1.32
CA VAL A 49 18.27 16.45 -2.13
C VAL A 49 17.92 15.91 -3.53
N LEU A 50 18.84 15.17 -4.17
CA LEU A 50 18.58 14.51 -5.45
C LEU A 50 17.51 13.42 -5.31
N TYR A 51 17.54 12.64 -4.24
CA TYR A 51 16.53 11.62 -3.94
C TYR A 51 15.13 12.23 -3.74
N GLU A 52 15.00 13.27 -2.92
CA GLU A 52 13.69 13.94 -2.72
C GLU A 52 13.17 14.64 -3.98
N LYS A 53 14.06 15.18 -4.81
CA LYS A 53 13.69 15.69 -6.14
C LYS A 53 13.18 14.57 -7.05
N GLY A 54 13.80 13.38 -6.99
CA GLY A 54 13.32 12.17 -7.66
C GLY A 54 11.92 11.77 -7.19
N ASN A 55 11.69 11.73 -5.87
CA ASN A 55 10.38 11.44 -5.28
C ASN A 55 9.30 12.43 -5.72
N ALA A 56 9.59 13.72 -5.71
CA ALA A 56 8.65 14.75 -6.15
C ALA A 56 8.25 14.57 -7.63
N LEU A 57 9.20 14.21 -8.49
CA LEU A 57 8.93 13.91 -9.91
C LEU A 57 8.16 12.60 -10.09
N LEU A 58 8.46 11.57 -9.29
CA LEU A 58 7.74 10.30 -9.28
C LEU A 58 6.26 10.50 -8.89
N MET A 59 6.00 11.27 -7.83
CA MET A 59 4.66 11.65 -7.36
C MET A 59 3.91 12.55 -8.37
N ALA A 60 4.64 13.32 -9.18
CA ALA A 60 4.09 14.10 -10.30
C ALA A 60 3.91 13.26 -11.59
N HIS A 61 4.16 11.95 -11.55
CA HIS A 61 4.16 11.04 -12.70
C HIS A 61 5.14 11.42 -13.83
N GLU A 62 6.16 12.24 -13.54
CA GLU A 62 7.22 12.62 -14.48
C GLU A 62 8.32 11.53 -14.56
N TYR A 63 7.90 10.29 -14.85
CA TYR A 63 8.72 9.08 -14.71
C TYR A 63 10.08 9.18 -15.43
N ALA A 64 10.13 9.71 -16.65
CA ALA A 64 11.37 9.85 -17.40
C ALA A 64 12.39 10.80 -16.75
N LYS A 65 11.93 11.82 -16.00
CA LYS A 65 12.83 12.72 -15.25
C LYS A 65 13.21 12.13 -13.90
N ALA A 66 12.28 11.42 -13.25
CA ALA A 66 12.54 10.71 -12.00
C ALA A 66 13.58 9.58 -12.20
N GLU A 67 13.45 8.79 -13.28
CA GLU A 67 14.37 7.72 -13.66
C GLU A 67 15.82 8.21 -13.74
N VAL A 68 16.08 9.33 -14.43
CA VAL A 68 17.42 9.92 -14.57
C VAL A 68 18.03 10.27 -13.20
N LEU A 69 17.24 10.79 -12.26
CA LEU A 69 17.74 11.11 -10.92
C LEU A 69 18.04 9.83 -10.12
N PHE A 70 17.13 8.85 -10.11
CA PHE A 70 17.36 7.61 -9.39
C PHE A 70 18.52 6.80 -9.97
N LEU A 71 18.69 6.76 -11.30
CA LEU A 71 19.86 6.15 -11.96
C LEU A 71 21.17 6.86 -11.55
N SER A 72 21.17 8.18 -11.38
CA SER A 72 22.36 8.91 -10.90
C SER A 72 22.74 8.54 -9.46
N LEU A 73 21.76 8.12 -8.64
CA LEU A 73 21.95 7.70 -7.25
C LEU A 73 22.40 6.25 -7.11
N THR A 74 22.08 5.39 -8.09
CA THR A 74 22.42 3.95 -8.10
C THR A 74 23.63 3.61 -8.98
N GLY A 75 24.03 4.50 -9.91
CA GLY A 75 25.20 4.30 -10.77
C GLY A 75 26.57 4.37 -10.08
N GLN A 76 26.61 4.66 -8.77
CA GLN A 76 27.84 4.65 -7.97
C GLN A 76 27.96 3.32 -7.21
N HIS A 77 29.05 2.58 -7.41
CA HIS A 77 29.29 1.31 -6.72
C HIS A 77 29.57 1.56 -5.22
N MET A 78 28.56 1.40 -4.37
CA MET A 78 28.70 1.56 -2.92
C MET A 78 29.22 0.27 -2.27
N GLN A 79 30.15 0.39 -1.31
CA GLN A 79 30.61 -0.76 -0.51
C GLN A 79 29.60 -1.19 0.57
N LYS A 80 28.78 -0.24 1.05
CA LYS A 80 27.57 -0.51 1.82
C LYS A 80 26.46 0.41 1.28
N PRO A 81 25.30 -0.13 0.85
CA PRO A 81 24.16 0.69 0.44
C PRO A 81 23.69 1.65 1.54
N ASP A 82 23.20 2.81 1.14
CA ASP A 82 22.50 3.76 2.00
C ASP A 82 21.00 3.81 1.67
N ALA A 83 20.18 4.41 2.54
CA ALA A 83 18.74 4.50 2.31
C ALA A 83 18.40 5.19 0.97
N PRO A 84 19.07 6.30 0.55
CA PRO A 84 18.91 6.85 -0.80
C PRO A 84 19.21 5.86 -1.94
N TYR A 85 20.20 4.98 -1.81
CA TYR A 85 20.51 3.96 -2.82
C TYR A 85 19.37 2.95 -2.96
N ASP A 86 19.01 2.29 -1.86
CA ASP A 86 18.02 1.21 -1.87
C ASP A 86 16.62 1.72 -2.24
N MET A 87 16.24 2.89 -1.73
CA MET A 87 14.97 3.52 -2.09
C MET A 87 14.95 4.01 -3.56
N SER A 88 16.10 4.41 -4.11
CA SER A 88 16.20 4.74 -5.55
C SER A 88 16.05 3.49 -6.43
N LEU A 89 16.63 2.35 -6.03
CA LEU A 89 16.36 1.07 -6.70
C LEU A 89 14.87 0.70 -6.59
N TRP A 90 14.25 0.82 -5.41
CA TRP A 90 12.82 0.56 -5.27
C TRP A 90 11.99 1.41 -6.25
N ASN A 91 12.22 2.73 -6.25
CA ASN A 91 11.51 3.65 -7.13
C ASN A 91 11.75 3.39 -8.62
N LEU A 92 12.96 2.98 -9.02
CA LEU A 92 13.25 2.54 -10.39
C LEU A 92 12.46 1.28 -10.76
N SER A 93 12.33 0.31 -9.86
CA SER A 93 11.50 -0.87 -10.10
C SER A 93 10.02 -0.51 -10.31
N THR A 94 9.49 0.45 -9.54
CA THR A 94 8.13 0.97 -9.71
C THR A 94 7.97 1.68 -11.07
N ILE A 95 8.94 2.50 -11.48
CA ILE A 95 8.94 3.14 -12.81
C ILE A 95 8.94 2.10 -13.93
N TYR A 96 9.73 1.02 -13.80
CA TYR A 96 9.80 -0.03 -14.81
C TYR A 96 8.55 -0.90 -14.85
N ASP A 97 7.96 -1.25 -13.71
CA ASP A 97 6.66 -1.91 -13.59
C ASP A 97 5.53 -1.07 -14.26
N LYS A 98 5.57 0.26 -14.06
CA LYS A 98 4.61 1.19 -14.68
C LYS A 98 4.77 1.39 -16.19
N ASN A 99 5.97 1.23 -16.71
CA ASN A 99 6.22 1.30 -18.14
C ASN A 99 6.16 -0.08 -18.83
N GLY A 100 5.77 -1.15 -18.12
CA GLY A 100 5.68 -2.51 -18.65
C GLY A 100 7.02 -3.21 -18.89
N PHE A 101 8.10 -2.73 -18.28
CA PHE A 101 9.46 -3.27 -18.42
C PHE A 101 9.80 -4.26 -17.28
N ALA A 102 9.07 -5.37 -17.21
CA ALA A 102 9.15 -6.30 -16.10
C ALA A 102 10.54 -6.93 -15.90
N GLU A 103 11.31 -7.19 -16.97
CA GLU A 103 12.70 -7.66 -16.87
C GLU A 103 13.59 -6.63 -16.17
N ARG A 104 13.42 -5.33 -16.50
CA ARG A 104 14.21 -4.25 -15.88
C ARG A 104 13.83 -4.09 -14.41
N SER A 105 12.55 -4.18 -14.09
CA SER A 105 12.06 -4.17 -12.71
C SER A 105 12.70 -5.30 -11.89
N ILE A 106 12.71 -6.53 -12.40
CA ILE A 106 13.36 -7.68 -11.74
C ILE A 106 14.85 -7.45 -11.53
N LEU A 107 15.59 -6.98 -12.55
CA LEU A 107 17.04 -6.73 -12.45
C LEU A 107 17.38 -5.70 -11.36
N ILE A 108 16.49 -4.72 -11.14
CA ILE A 108 16.63 -3.69 -10.09
C ILE A 108 16.19 -4.19 -8.71
N LEU A 109 15.20 -5.09 -8.65
CA LEU A 109 14.70 -5.68 -7.39
C LEU A 109 15.61 -6.76 -6.81
N LEU A 110 16.36 -7.50 -7.64
CA LEU A 110 17.22 -8.60 -7.16
C LEU A 110 18.28 -8.14 -6.14
N PRO A 111 19.03 -7.03 -6.34
CA PRO A 111 19.95 -6.48 -5.32
C PRO A 111 19.29 -6.08 -4.01
N LEU A 112 17.98 -5.77 -4.01
CA LEU A 112 17.25 -5.35 -2.80
C LEU A 112 16.89 -6.52 -1.87
N LEU A 113 17.09 -7.77 -2.27
CA LEU A 113 16.84 -8.93 -1.41
C LEU A 113 17.70 -8.94 -0.12
N ASP A 114 18.81 -8.18 -0.09
CA ASP A 114 19.66 -7.97 1.08
C ASP A 114 19.46 -6.57 1.73
N SER A 115 18.45 -5.80 1.31
CA SER A 115 18.19 -4.43 1.81
C SER A 115 17.74 -4.38 3.27
N GLU A 116 18.35 -3.45 4.03
CA GLU A 116 17.93 -3.03 5.38
C GLU A 116 16.87 -1.90 5.35
N TYR A 117 16.66 -1.25 4.19
CA TYR A 117 15.87 -0.02 4.07
C TYR A 117 14.52 -0.20 3.36
N VAL A 118 14.38 -1.23 2.52
CA VAL A 118 13.14 -1.56 1.81
C VAL A 118 12.55 -2.86 2.40
N SER A 119 11.22 -2.90 2.61
CA SER A 119 10.55 -4.09 3.18
C SER A 119 10.80 -5.35 2.33
N GLN A 120 11.33 -6.39 2.97
CA GLN A 120 11.57 -7.69 2.33
C GLN A 120 10.29 -8.36 1.82
N PHE A 121 9.14 -8.11 2.48
CA PHE A 121 7.85 -8.56 1.97
C PHE A 121 7.54 -7.89 0.61
N LYS A 122 7.70 -6.56 0.57
CA LYS A 122 7.41 -5.70 -0.58
C LYS A 122 8.28 -6.03 -1.79
N ILE A 123 9.58 -6.24 -1.60
CA ILE A 123 10.51 -6.67 -2.66
C ILE A 123 10.11 -8.02 -3.25
N LYS A 124 9.87 -9.03 -2.41
CA LYS A 124 9.49 -10.39 -2.87
C LYS A 124 8.11 -10.41 -3.53
N ALA A 125 7.18 -9.57 -3.07
CA ALA A 125 5.88 -9.38 -3.68
C ALA A 125 5.98 -8.70 -5.06
N ALA A 126 6.83 -7.67 -5.22
CA ALA A 126 7.09 -7.03 -6.50
C ALA A 126 7.82 -7.95 -7.50
N LEU A 127 8.78 -8.76 -7.04
CA LEU A 127 9.42 -9.81 -7.83
C LEU A 127 8.38 -10.83 -8.30
N MET A 128 7.54 -11.34 -7.40
CA MET A 128 6.46 -12.26 -7.76
C MET A 128 5.53 -11.69 -8.83
N LYS A 129 5.10 -10.43 -8.68
CA LYS A 129 4.31 -9.70 -9.70
C LYS A 129 5.03 -9.72 -11.06
N ASN A 130 6.25 -9.21 -11.11
CA ASN A 130 6.98 -9.04 -12.36
C ASN A 130 7.32 -10.38 -13.04
N TYR A 131 7.58 -11.46 -12.28
CA TYR A 131 7.72 -12.79 -12.87
C TYR A 131 6.41 -13.34 -13.47
N PHE A 132 5.24 -13.01 -12.91
CA PHE A 132 3.96 -13.33 -13.56
C PHE A 132 3.75 -12.52 -14.84
N LEU A 133 4.11 -11.22 -14.87
CA LEU A 133 4.05 -10.39 -16.09
C LEU A 133 4.89 -10.96 -17.25
N LEU A 134 5.98 -11.68 -16.93
CA LEU A 134 6.82 -12.40 -17.91
C LEU A 134 6.35 -13.83 -18.22
N GLY A 135 5.19 -14.27 -17.70
CA GLY A 135 4.70 -15.65 -17.81
C GLY A 135 5.53 -16.70 -17.03
N ASN A 136 6.57 -16.29 -16.30
CA ASN A 136 7.44 -17.18 -15.53
C ASN A 136 6.82 -17.52 -14.17
N SER A 137 5.74 -18.30 -14.21
CA SER A 137 5.04 -18.78 -13.02
C SER A 137 5.94 -19.59 -12.06
N THR A 138 7.00 -20.24 -12.56
CA THR A 138 7.93 -21.03 -11.73
C THR A 138 8.71 -20.16 -10.75
N GLU A 139 9.33 -19.07 -11.23
CA GLU A 139 10.04 -18.14 -10.36
C GLU A 139 9.07 -17.30 -9.51
N ALA A 140 7.91 -16.89 -10.05
CA ALA A 140 6.89 -16.20 -9.27
C ALA A 140 6.45 -17.02 -8.04
N LEU A 141 6.18 -18.32 -8.22
CA LEU A 141 5.80 -19.23 -7.14
C LEU A 141 6.94 -19.56 -6.16
N LYS A 142 8.21 -19.31 -6.51
CA LYS A 142 9.35 -19.39 -5.58
C LYS A 142 9.33 -18.22 -4.60
N TYR A 143 9.10 -16.99 -5.05
CA TYR A 143 8.92 -15.84 -4.16
C TYR A 143 7.66 -15.96 -3.30
N LYS A 144 6.57 -16.53 -3.85
CA LYS A 144 5.41 -16.92 -3.05
C LYS A 144 5.81 -17.83 -1.88
N LYS A 145 6.57 -18.91 -2.14
CA LYS A 145 6.99 -19.85 -1.08
C LYS A 145 7.83 -19.18 0.01
N MET A 146 8.66 -18.19 -0.33
CA MET A 146 9.41 -17.39 0.64
C MET A 146 8.48 -16.55 1.53
N LEU A 147 7.56 -15.79 0.92
CA LEU A 147 6.54 -15.02 1.63
C LEU A 147 5.61 -15.90 2.49
N ASP A 148 5.32 -17.11 2.04
CA ASP A 148 4.54 -18.11 2.78
C ASP A 148 5.29 -18.61 4.04
N ALA A 149 6.59 -18.85 3.92
CA ALA A 149 7.44 -19.34 5.02
C ALA A 149 7.73 -18.28 6.09
N GLU A 150 7.83 -17.00 5.69
CA GLU A 150 8.08 -15.86 6.59
C GLU A 150 6.86 -15.50 7.47
N ASN A 151 5.72 -16.15 7.25
CA ASN A 151 4.46 -16.08 8.02
C ASN A 151 4.15 -14.69 8.61
N PRO A 152 3.63 -13.75 7.81
CA PRO A 152 3.36 -12.38 8.27
C PRO A 152 2.37 -12.27 9.43
N LYS A 153 1.65 -13.36 9.80
CA LYS A 153 0.85 -13.39 11.04
C LYS A 153 1.67 -13.28 12.32
N MET A 154 2.98 -13.53 12.26
CA MET A 154 3.87 -13.55 13.43
C MET A 154 5.02 -12.52 13.35
N THR A 155 5.30 -11.97 12.17
CA THR A 155 6.52 -11.19 11.91
C THR A 155 6.26 -9.73 11.49
N VAL A 156 5.09 -9.40 10.91
CA VAL A 156 4.82 -8.07 10.37
C VAL A 156 3.53 -7.49 10.95
N ALA A 157 3.61 -6.29 11.53
CA ALA A 157 2.43 -5.57 11.98
C ALA A 157 1.49 -5.30 10.79
N ALA A 158 0.20 -5.64 10.91
CA ALA A 158 -0.77 -5.56 9.81
C ALA A 158 -0.87 -4.16 9.16
N ASN A 159 -0.55 -3.09 9.89
CA ASN A 159 -0.46 -1.74 9.35
C ASN A 159 0.71 -1.55 8.38
N ALA A 160 1.88 -2.15 8.64
CA ALA A 160 3.03 -2.10 7.73
C ALA A 160 2.76 -2.96 6.49
N LEU A 161 2.28 -4.19 6.71
CA LEU A 161 1.88 -5.11 5.64
C LEU A 161 0.84 -4.50 4.69
N TYR A 162 -0.12 -3.71 5.21
CA TYR A 162 -1.07 -2.96 4.38
C TYR A 162 -0.37 -2.01 3.40
N TYR A 163 0.62 -1.23 3.86
CA TYR A 163 1.32 -0.28 3.01
C TYR A 163 2.18 -0.99 1.96
N ASP A 164 2.91 -2.03 2.37
CA ASP A 164 3.69 -2.88 1.46
C ASP A 164 2.83 -3.49 0.34
N LEU A 165 1.63 -4.00 0.69
CA LEU A 165 0.68 -4.56 -0.28
C LEU A 165 0.09 -3.50 -1.21
N VAL A 166 -0.21 -2.30 -0.72
CA VAL A 166 -0.75 -1.22 -1.57
C VAL A 166 0.24 -0.80 -2.63
N GLU A 167 1.52 -0.67 -2.29
CA GLU A 167 2.56 -0.23 -3.24
C GLU A 167 2.85 -1.25 -4.35
N THR A 168 2.52 -2.54 -4.15
CA THR A 168 2.64 -3.56 -5.20
C THR A 168 1.34 -3.81 -5.98
N LEU A 169 0.23 -3.21 -5.55
CA LEU A 169 -1.12 -3.39 -6.12
C LEU A 169 -1.54 -2.30 -7.12
N ASP A 170 -0.59 -1.53 -7.65
CA ASP A 170 -0.85 -0.52 -8.68
C ASP A 170 -0.85 -1.19 -10.07
N LEU A 171 -1.95 -1.89 -10.39
CA LEU A 171 -2.07 -2.86 -11.49
C LEU A 171 -2.17 -2.22 -12.90
N ASN A 172 -1.64 -2.92 -13.90
CA ASN A 172 -1.78 -2.58 -15.33
C ASN A 172 -3.02 -3.25 -15.95
N TYR A 173 -4.11 -2.49 -16.13
CA TYR A 173 -5.41 -2.98 -16.61
C TYR A 173 -5.53 -3.22 -18.13
N ASP A 174 -4.42 -3.25 -18.87
CA ASP A 174 -4.40 -3.46 -20.32
C ASP A 174 -4.18 -4.94 -20.68
N HIS A 175 -3.24 -5.25 -21.57
CA HIS A 175 -3.00 -6.60 -22.09
C HIS A 175 -2.38 -7.57 -21.06
N LEU A 176 -1.88 -7.05 -19.92
CA LEU A 176 -1.27 -7.80 -18.82
C LEU A 176 -2.24 -8.10 -17.65
N LEU A 177 -3.54 -7.81 -17.82
CA LEU A 177 -4.53 -7.92 -16.75
C LEU A 177 -4.70 -9.35 -16.21
N LEU A 178 -4.43 -10.40 -17.00
CA LEU A 178 -4.56 -11.78 -16.52
C LEU A 178 -3.44 -12.12 -15.54
N GLU A 179 -2.23 -11.68 -15.84
CA GLU A 179 -1.01 -11.83 -15.06
C GLU A 179 -1.11 -11.00 -13.76
N GLU A 180 -1.63 -9.77 -13.85
CA GLU A 180 -1.96 -8.93 -12.69
C GLU A 180 -3.04 -9.58 -11.80
N LEU A 181 -4.09 -10.15 -12.37
CA LEU A 181 -5.12 -10.89 -11.59
C LEU A 181 -4.56 -12.18 -10.98
N GLN A 182 -3.63 -12.87 -11.64
CA GLN A 182 -2.93 -14.03 -11.08
C GLN A 182 -2.11 -13.60 -9.86
N TYR A 183 -1.34 -12.51 -9.97
CA TYR A 183 -0.62 -11.92 -8.86
C TYR A 183 -1.53 -11.56 -7.68
N VAL A 184 -2.63 -10.84 -7.92
CA VAL A 184 -3.65 -10.50 -6.90
C VAL A 184 -4.18 -11.75 -6.19
N GLY A 185 -4.43 -12.83 -6.94
CA GLY A 185 -4.87 -14.11 -6.39
C GLY A 185 -3.86 -14.72 -5.41
N GLU A 186 -2.56 -14.64 -5.71
CA GLU A 186 -1.52 -15.17 -4.83
C GLU A 186 -1.31 -14.35 -3.54
N ILE A 187 -1.40 -13.01 -3.62
CA ILE A 187 -1.28 -12.16 -2.42
C ILE A 187 -2.59 -12.03 -1.61
N GLN A 188 -3.71 -12.52 -2.12
CA GLN A 188 -5.04 -12.33 -1.54
C GLN A 188 -5.12 -12.73 -0.05
N LYS A 189 -4.41 -13.79 0.37
CA LYS A 189 -4.37 -14.23 1.77
C LYS A 189 -3.73 -13.20 2.73
N TYR A 190 -2.82 -12.35 2.26
CA TYR A 190 -2.19 -11.31 3.07
C TYR A 190 -3.14 -10.13 3.27
N LEU A 191 -3.89 -9.78 2.22
CA LEU A 191 -4.99 -8.82 2.28
C LEU A 191 -6.08 -9.31 3.26
N ILE A 192 -6.47 -10.59 3.16
CA ILE A 192 -7.41 -11.22 4.10
C ILE A 192 -6.90 -11.12 5.54
N PHE A 193 -5.65 -11.47 5.82
CA PHE A 193 -5.08 -11.33 7.17
C PHE A 193 -5.17 -9.89 7.72
N VAL A 194 -4.89 -8.87 6.91
CA VAL A 194 -5.06 -7.45 7.30
C VAL A 194 -6.55 -7.09 7.50
N MET A 195 -7.45 -7.61 6.67
CA MET A 195 -8.90 -7.43 6.78
C MET A 195 -9.47 -8.05 8.07
N GLU A 196 -8.91 -9.18 8.51
CA GLU A 196 -9.33 -9.91 9.70
C GLU A 196 -8.91 -9.24 11.01
N GLN A 197 -7.90 -8.35 11.01
CA GLN A 197 -7.43 -7.68 12.23
C GLN A 197 -8.46 -6.68 12.77
N ASN A 198 -8.80 -6.80 14.06
CA ASN A 198 -9.82 -5.96 14.72
C ASN A 198 -9.43 -4.50 14.92
N GLU A 199 -8.14 -4.19 15.11
CA GLU A 199 -7.73 -2.92 15.74
C GLU A 199 -7.43 -1.77 14.78
N SER A 200 -7.54 -1.96 13.46
CA SER A 200 -7.01 -1.02 12.47
C SER A 200 -8.03 -0.52 11.45
N LYS A 201 -8.09 0.80 11.23
CA LYS A 201 -8.78 1.42 10.07
C LYS A 201 -8.32 0.90 8.70
N LYS A 202 -7.26 0.09 8.64
CA LYS A 202 -6.77 -0.55 7.40
C LYS A 202 -7.65 -1.72 6.94
N ASN A 203 -8.39 -2.37 7.83
CA ASN A 203 -9.25 -3.50 7.45
C ASN A 203 -10.32 -3.09 6.43
N GLU A 204 -11.10 -2.03 6.70
CA GLU A 204 -12.10 -1.49 5.78
C GLU A 204 -11.45 -1.01 4.46
N LYS A 205 -10.24 -0.42 4.53
CA LYS A 205 -9.47 -0.02 3.34
C LYS A 205 -9.01 -1.20 2.47
N VAL A 206 -8.76 -2.38 3.04
CA VAL A 206 -8.45 -3.58 2.24
C VAL A 206 -9.68 -4.10 1.52
N THR A 207 -10.86 -4.08 2.17
CA THR A 207 -12.13 -4.40 1.51
C THR A 207 -12.40 -3.44 0.34
N GLU A 208 -12.17 -2.14 0.54
CA GLU A 208 -12.31 -1.12 -0.52
C GLU A 208 -11.32 -1.34 -1.66
N LEU A 209 -10.05 -1.63 -1.35
CA LEU A 209 -9.01 -1.93 -2.33
C LEU A 209 -9.37 -3.14 -3.19
N LEU A 210 -9.65 -4.29 -2.57
CA LEU A 210 -10.05 -5.51 -3.30
C LEU A 210 -11.34 -5.32 -4.10
N THR A 211 -12.32 -4.60 -3.55
CA THR A 211 -13.55 -4.23 -4.28
C THR A 211 -13.20 -3.45 -5.55
N SER A 212 -12.41 -2.37 -5.42
CA SER A 212 -12.02 -1.52 -6.55
C SER A 212 -11.22 -2.28 -7.62
N ILE A 213 -10.32 -3.19 -7.22
CA ILE A 213 -9.54 -4.02 -8.13
C ILE A 213 -10.45 -4.92 -8.98
N TYR A 214 -11.38 -5.63 -8.33
CA TYR A 214 -12.30 -6.53 -9.02
C TYR A 214 -13.39 -5.79 -9.82
N ASP A 215 -13.82 -4.60 -9.38
CA ASP A 215 -14.73 -3.74 -10.15
C ASP A 215 -14.07 -3.22 -11.43
N ALA A 216 -12.83 -2.71 -11.34
CA ALA A 216 -12.07 -2.22 -12.49
C ALA A 216 -11.80 -3.34 -13.51
N ALA A 217 -11.40 -4.52 -13.04
CA ALA A 217 -11.20 -5.68 -13.91
C ALA A 217 -12.52 -6.21 -14.50
N TYR A 218 -13.63 -6.17 -13.77
CA TYR A 218 -14.95 -6.54 -14.29
C TYR A 218 -15.43 -5.56 -15.38
N ALA A 219 -15.14 -4.27 -15.25
CA ALA A 219 -15.49 -3.26 -16.26
C ALA A 219 -14.83 -3.52 -17.63
N MET A 220 -13.72 -4.26 -17.69
CA MET A 220 -13.08 -4.67 -18.95
C MET A 220 -13.94 -5.60 -19.81
N LEU A 221 -14.87 -6.34 -19.19
CA LEU A 221 -15.82 -7.20 -19.93
C LEU A 221 -16.78 -6.37 -20.81
N ALA A 222 -17.05 -5.13 -20.42
CA ALA A 222 -17.91 -4.21 -21.17
C ALA A 222 -17.19 -3.41 -22.28
N LYS A 223 -15.85 -3.44 -22.34
CA LYS A 223 -15.10 -2.70 -23.38
C LYS A 223 -15.16 -3.42 -24.73
N ASP A 224 -15.70 -2.78 -25.77
CA ASP A 224 -15.84 -3.39 -27.11
C ASP A 224 -14.49 -3.67 -27.81
N SER A 225 -13.44 -2.92 -27.45
CA SER A 225 -12.08 -3.11 -27.95
C SER A 225 -11.38 -4.39 -27.46
N VAL A 226 -11.96 -5.10 -26.49
CA VAL A 226 -11.35 -6.29 -25.88
C VAL A 226 -11.90 -7.56 -26.54
N ASN A 227 -11.01 -8.43 -27.02
CA ASN A 227 -11.37 -9.69 -27.69
C ASN A 227 -12.28 -10.58 -26.77
N PRO A 228 -13.39 -11.15 -27.28
CA PRO A 228 -14.28 -12.02 -26.50
C PRO A 228 -13.60 -13.19 -25.76
N GLU A 229 -12.57 -13.81 -26.35
CA GLU A 229 -11.82 -14.90 -25.68
C GLU A 229 -11.04 -14.36 -24.48
N PHE A 230 -10.45 -13.17 -24.60
CA PHE A 230 -9.74 -12.51 -23.49
C PHE A 230 -10.72 -12.06 -22.40
N LYS A 231 -11.90 -11.52 -22.77
CA LYS A 231 -12.99 -11.26 -21.81
C LYS A 231 -13.37 -12.52 -21.03
N LYS A 232 -13.51 -13.67 -21.71
CA LYS A 232 -13.81 -14.95 -21.05
C LYS A 232 -12.71 -15.37 -20.08
N LYS A 233 -11.43 -15.19 -20.42
CA LYS A 233 -10.29 -15.44 -19.52
C LYS A 233 -10.32 -14.51 -18.29
N ILE A 234 -10.60 -13.22 -18.46
CA ILE A 234 -10.77 -12.25 -17.36
C ILE A 234 -11.91 -12.70 -16.43
N ALA A 235 -13.09 -13.02 -16.98
CA ALA A 235 -14.25 -13.46 -16.22
C ALA A 235 -13.96 -14.73 -15.39
N ILE A 236 -13.28 -15.73 -15.98
CA ILE A 236 -12.85 -16.94 -15.27
C ILE A 236 -11.83 -16.61 -14.17
N SER A 237 -10.85 -15.74 -14.44
CA SER A 237 -9.83 -15.33 -13.45
C SER A 237 -10.47 -14.60 -12.25
N LEU A 238 -11.40 -13.68 -12.51
CA LEU A 238 -12.19 -13.01 -11.48
C LEU A 238 -12.99 -14.01 -10.64
N LEU A 239 -13.71 -14.94 -11.28
CA LEU A 239 -14.51 -15.94 -10.59
C LEU A 239 -13.64 -16.85 -9.69
N ASN A 240 -12.47 -17.26 -10.17
CA ASN A 240 -11.52 -18.06 -9.40
C ASN A 240 -10.98 -17.28 -8.19
N ASN A 241 -10.60 -16.00 -8.37
CA ASN A 241 -10.10 -15.16 -7.29
C ASN A 241 -11.18 -14.87 -6.23
N LEU A 242 -12.43 -14.62 -6.64
CA LEU A 242 -13.53 -14.42 -5.68
C LEU A 242 -13.84 -15.70 -4.88
N ARG A 243 -13.81 -16.87 -5.52
CA ARG A 243 -13.94 -18.18 -4.82
C ARG A 243 -12.77 -18.47 -3.89
N ARG A 244 -11.55 -18.04 -4.25
CA ARG A 244 -10.35 -18.22 -3.44
C ARG A 244 -10.43 -17.45 -2.12
N PHE A 245 -11.11 -16.30 -2.07
CA PHE A 245 -11.36 -15.57 -0.82
C PHE A 245 -12.14 -16.44 0.18
N GLU A 246 -13.20 -17.12 -0.26
CA GLU A 246 -14.03 -18.00 0.58
C GLU A 246 -13.25 -19.19 1.16
N LEU A 247 -12.22 -19.66 0.45
CA LEU A 247 -11.33 -20.75 0.90
C LEU A 247 -10.22 -20.27 1.84
N LEU A 248 -9.88 -18.97 1.82
CA LEU A 248 -8.75 -18.38 2.54
C LEU A 248 -9.16 -17.65 3.83
N LYS A 249 -10.41 -17.18 3.94
CA LYS A 249 -10.91 -16.54 5.16
C LYS A 249 -10.95 -17.53 6.32
N LEU A 250 -10.56 -17.07 7.50
CA LEU A 250 -10.57 -17.88 8.72
C LEU A 250 -11.96 -17.81 9.37
N ASN A 251 -12.50 -18.97 9.73
CA ASN A 251 -13.74 -19.08 10.52
C ASN A 251 -13.46 -18.98 12.04
N ASP A 252 -12.65 -18.01 12.46
CA ASP A 252 -12.32 -17.78 13.88
C ASP A 252 -13.27 -16.73 14.51
N LEU A 253 -13.55 -16.89 15.80
CA LEU A 253 -14.42 -16.02 16.59
C LEU A 253 -13.74 -14.68 16.95
N ASN A 254 -12.41 -14.63 16.94
CA ASN A 254 -11.62 -13.45 17.33
C ASN A 254 -11.32 -12.47 16.17
N ILE A 255 -12.05 -12.56 15.06
CA ILE A 255 -11.80 -11.82 13.81
C ILE A 255 -12.76 -10.63 13.64
N ASN A 256 -12.37 -9.63 12.84
CA ASN A 256 -13.28 -8.58 12.37
C ASN A 256 -14.32 -9.13 11.38
N GLN A 257 -15.35 -9.80 11.92
CA GLN A 257 -16.42 -10.40 11.14
C GLN A 257 -17.16 -9.36 10.29
N LYS A 258 -17.38 -8.12 10.78
CA LYS A 258 -18.07 -7.05 10.02
C LYS A 258 -17.42 -6.83 8.65
N THR A 259 -16.09 -6.69 8.63
CA THR A 259 -15.34 -6.35 7.42
C THR A 259 -15.23 -7.55 6.47
N VAL A 260 -14.99 -8.75 7.00
CA VAL A 260 -14.97 -10.01 6.24
C VAL A 260 -16.35 -10.32 5.64
N SER A 261 -17.44 -10.12 6.38
CA SER A 261 -18.81 -10.27 5.88
C SER A 261 -19.15 -9.23 4.80
N LYS A 262 -18.69 -7.98 4.93
CA LYS A 262 -18.86 -6.94 3.87
C LYS A 262 -18.23 -7.40 2.56
N PHE A 263 -17.01 -7.97 2.60
CA PHE A 263 -16.38 -8.49 1.38
C PHE A 263 -17.01 -9.80 0.90
N THR A 264 -17.44 -10.71 1.79
CA THR A 264 -18.19 -11.93 1.43
C THR A 264 -19.43 -11.60 0.60
N LEU A 265 -20.27 -10.67 1.08
CA LEU A 265 -21.49 -10.22 0.38
C LEU A 265 -21.19 -9.59 -0.99
N TYR A 266 -20.08 -8.85 -1.10
CA TYR A 266 -19.60 -8.33 -2.38
C TYR A 266 -19.18 -9.45 -3.33
N ALA A 267 -18.39 -10.41 -2.83
CA ALA A 267 -17.90 -11.54 -3.60
C ALA A 267 -19.05 -12.40 -4.13
N ASP A 268 -20.03 -12.77 -3.31
CA ASP A 268 -21.20 -13.55 -3.73
C ASP A 268 -22.00 -12.85 -4.83
N LYS A 269 -22.28 -11.56 -4.66
CA LYS A 269 -22.97 -10.74 -5.66
C LYS A 269 -22.19 -10.71 -6.99
N LYS A 270 -20.87 -10.55 -6.93
CA LYS A 270 -20.00 -10.51 -8.12
C LYS A 270 -19.85 -11.86 -8.79
N GLN A 271 -19.68 -12.94 -8.03
CA GLN A 271 -19.65 -14.31 -8.55
C GLN A 271 -20.92 -14.61 -9.36
N LYS A 272 -22.09 -14.21 -8.84
CA LYS A 272 -23.36 -14.33 -9.58
C LYS A 272 -23.34 -13.49 -10.87
N GLN A 273 -23.01 -12.20 -10.80
CA GLN A 273 -22.94 -11.33 -11.99
C GLN A 273 -21.98 -11.84 -13.08
N ILE A 274 -20.84 -12.44 -12.70
CA ILE A 274 -19.87 -13.02 -13.63
C ILE A 274 -20.39 -14.35 -14.21
N THR A 275 -21.05 -15.17 -13.40
CA THR A 275 -21.64 -16.45 -13.83
C THR A 275 -22.79 -16.21 -14.81
N ASP A 276 -23.69 -15.28 -14.50
CA ASP A 276 -24.79 -14.87 -15.37
C ASP A 276 -24.28 -14.33 -16.71
N TRP A 277 -23.15 -13.59 -16.71
CA TRP A 277 -22.49 -13.10 -17.94
C TRP A 277 -21.81 -14.21 -18.75
N LEU A 278 -21.21 -15.22 -18.10
CA LEU A 278 -20.57 -16.37 -18.76
C LEU A 278 -21.55 -17.34 -19.43
N HIS A 279 -22.85 -17.20 -19.16
CA HIS A 279 -23.93 -18.01 -19.73
C HIS A 279 -24.73 -17.29 -20.84
N GLN A 280 -24.35 -16.06 -21.20
CA GLN A 280 -24.88 -15.28 -22.33
C GLN A 280 -24.05 -15.53 -23.61
#